data_AF-A0A1E4TED4-F1
#
_entry.id   AF-A0A1E4TED4-F1
#
_cell.length_a   1.000
_cell.length_b   1.000
_cell.length_c   1.000
_cell.angle_alpha   90.00
_cell.angle_beta   90.00
_cell.angle_gamma   90.00
#
_symmetry.space_group_name_H-M   'P 1'
#
loop_
_entity.id
_entity.type
_entity.pdbx_description
1 polymer ?
#
loop_
_entity_poly.entity_id
_entity_poly.type
_entity_poly.pdbx_seq_one_letter_code
_entity_poly.pdbx_strand_id
1 'polypeptide(L)'
;DDLLDTWAGDDVPTEGHQVLREVRQQRHYNRLAAYALPHLADLVDRSEKLVTGPIIIRTTTYMGRKHPSEPKVVLNVDLNSKELGLDDDSIHYMKLLAGQRYDPVKNMIRISCERFTESAQNREWVFDKFRKLYSEAKEGKDKFTDIPVDVRHAKHRLEVRNKKVSLASFPEEWKQ
;
A
#
# COMPACT_ATOMS: atom_id res chain seq x y z
N ASP A 1 -57.72 -14.60 -25.58
CA ASP A 1 -57.82 -13.15 -25.32
C ASP A 1 -58.08 -12.78 -23.85
N ASP A 2 -58.07 -13.72 -22.89
CA ASP A 2 -58.38 -13.47 -21.48
C ASP A 2 -57.20 -12.97 -20.59
N LEU A 3 -56.11 -12.48 -21.19
CA LEU A 3 -54.90 -12.04 -20.44
C LEU A 3 -54.81 -10.52 -20.24
N LEU A 4 -55.76 -9.75 -20.76
CA LEU A 4 -55.79 -8.29 -20.62
C LEU A 4 -57.00 -7.88 -19.80
N ASP A 5 -56.91 -8.09 -18.49
CA ASP A 5 -57.80 -7.46 -17.53
C ASP A 5 -57.46 -5.97 -17.39
N THR A 6 -58.46 -5.14 -17.12
CA THR A 6 -58.27 -3.70 -16.90
C THR A 6 -57.51 -3.47 -15.60
N TRP A 7 -56.53 -2.56 -15.61
CA TRP A 7 -55.72 -2.25 -14.44
C TRP A 7 -56.57 -1.70 -13.28
N ALA A 8 -56.47 -2.33 -12.11
CA ALA A 8 -57.25 -2.01 -10.91
C ALA A 8 -56.60 -0.96 -9.98
N GLY A 9 -55.38 -0.48 -10.27
CA GLY A 9 -54.70 0.51 -9.44
C GLY A 9 -54.00 -0.03 -8.18
N ASP A 10 -53.82 -1.34 -8.08
CA ASP A 10 -53.33 -2.05 -6.89
C ASP A 10 -51.82 -2.35 -6.91
N ASP A 11 -51.15 -2.24 -8.05
CA ASP A 11 -49.71 -2.41 -8.19
C ASP A 11 -49.02 -1.26 -8.93
N VAL A 12 -47.73 -1.09 -8.63
CA VAL A 12 -46.85 -0.11 -9.29
C VAL A 12 -46.11 -0.76 -10.47
N PRO A 13 -45.72 0.02 -11.48
CA PRO A 13 -44.89 -0.51 -12.57
C PRO A 13 -43.55 -1.02 -12.06
N THR A 14 -42.84 -1.79 -12.89
CA THR A 14 -41.54 -2.37 -12.55
C THR A 14 -40.52 -1.33 -12.05
N GLU A 15 -40.52 -0.14 -12.64
CA GLU A 15 -39.68 0.99 -12.18
C GLU A 15 -40.05 1.44 -10.75
N GLY A 16 -41.35 1.50 -10.43
CA GLY A 16 -41.82 1.77 -9.08
C GLY A 16 -41.36 0.72 -8.07
N HIS A 17 -41.39 -0.56 -8.44
CA HIS A 17 -40.83 -1.63 -7.61
C HIS A 17 -39.31 -1.54 -7.40
N GLN A 18 -38.56 -1.07 -8.40
CA GLN A 18 -37.13 -0.82 -8.28
C GLN A 18 -36.85 0.29 -7.25
N VAL A 19 -37.56 1.42 -7.35
CA VAL A 19 -37.43 2.52 -6.38
C VAL A 19 -37.80 2.05 -4.97
N LEU A 20 -38.90 1.29 -4.81
CA LEU A 20 -39.27 0.72 -3.52
C LEU A 20 -38.19 -0.21 -2.96
N ARG A 21 -37.52 -0.99 -3.81
CA ARG A 21 -36.41 -1.87 -3.42
C ARG A 21 -35.21 -1.06 -2.94
N GLU A 22 -34.85 0.01 -3.65
CA GLU A 22 -33.78 0.92 -3.25
C GLU A 22 -34.06 1.56 -1.90
N VAL A 23 -35.27 2.08 -1.68
CA VAL A 23 -35.69 2.65 -0.39
C VAL A 23 -35.60 1.61 0.72
N ARG A 24 -36.01 0.36 0.48
CA ARG A 24 -35.88 -0.73 1.45
C ARG A 24 -34.42 -1.03 1.76
N GLN A 25 -33.54 -1.04 0.76
CA GLN A 25 -32.11 -1.24 0.93
C GLN A 25 -31.47 -0.09 1.73
N GLN A 26 -31.82 1.15 1.44
CA GLN A 26 -31.37 2.32 2.19
C GLN A 26 -31.80 2.22 3.66
N ARG A 27 -33.08 1.90 3.92
CA ARG A 27 -33.59 1.70 5.28
C ARG A 27 -32.90 0.55 6.01
N HIS A 28 -32.52 -0.50 5.30
CA HIS A 28 -31.74 -1.60 5.86
C HIS A 28 -30.36 -1.13 6.33
N TYR A 29 -29.62 -0.39 5.49
CA TYR A 29 -28.32 0.17 5.90
C TYR A 29 -28.44 1.20 7.02
N ASN A 30 -29.49 2.03 7.02
CA ASN A 30 -29.74 2.97 8.11
C ASN A 30 -29.98 2.23 9.44
N ARG A 31 -30.70 1.10 9.42
CA ARG A 31 -30.90 0.26 10.60
C ARG A 31 -29.59 -0.38 11.07
N LEU A 32 -28.78 -0.90 10.16
CA LEU A 32 -27.44 -1.42 10.50
C LEU A 32 -26.57 -0.32 11.12
N ALA A 33 -26.59 0.89 10.56
CA ALA A 33 -25.84 2.01 11.08
C ALA A 33 -26.30 2.45 12.49
N ALA A 34 -27.61 2.46 12.74
CA ALA A 34 -28.17 2.88 14.01
C ALA A 34 -27.97 1.86 15.14
N TYR A 35 -28.08 0.56 14.83
CA TYR A 35 -28.14 -0.48 15.87
C TYR A 35 -26.96 -1.46 15.85
N ALA A 36 -26.41 -1.81 14.68
CA ALA A 36 -25.34 -2.81 14.61
C ALA A 36 -23.94 -2.18 14.68
N LEU A 37 -23.70 -1.06 13.98
CA LEU A 37 -22.39 -0.40 13.97
C LEU A 37 -21.92 0.09 15.35
N PRO A 38 -22.78 0.60 16.26
CA PRO A 38 -22.33 0.99 17.59
C PRO A 38 -21.71 -0.16 18.39
N HIS A 39 -22.19 -1.40 18.21
CA HIS A 39 -21.61 -2.58 18.84
C HIS A 39 -20.21 -2.93 18.32
N LEU A 40 -19.80 -2.44 17.14
CA LEU A 40 -18.43 -2.61 16.68
C LEU A 40 -17.44 -1.78 17.50
N ALA A 41 -17.89 -0.72 18.18
CA ALA A 41 -17.05 0.08 19.07
C ALA A 41 -16.52 -0.76 20.25
N ASP A 42 -17.31 -1.75 20.71
CA ASP A 42 -16.93 -2.65 21.80
C ASP A 42 -15.76 -3.58 21.41
N LEU A 43 -15.57 -3.82 20.11
CA LEU A 43 -14.51 -4.66 19.54
C LEU A 43 -13.26 -3.86 19.14
N VAL A 44 -13.24 -2.55 19.38
CA VAL A 44 -12.08 -1.71 19.04
C VAL A 44 -11.00 -1.93 20.08
N ASP A 45 -10.00 -2.72 19.73
CA ASP A 45 -8.73 -2.69 20.43
C ASP A 45 -8.12 -1.31 20.23
N ARG A 46 -7.97 -0.54 21.33
CA ARG A 46 -7.28 0.76 21.32
C ARG A 46 -5.82 0.49 21.02
N SER A 47 -5.47 0.43 19.73
CA SER A 47 -4.11 0.11 19.34
C SER A 47 -3.17 1.11 20.00
N GLU A 48 -2.11 0.60 20.60
CA GLU A 48 -0.95 1.44 20.89
C GLU A 48 -0.51 2.10 19.58
N LYS A 49 0.16 3.25 19.69
CA LYS A 49 0.65 3.99 18.52
C LYS A 49 1.27 3.01 17.53
N LEU A 50 0.82 3.07 16.27
CA LEU A 50 1.36 2.24 15.20
C LEU A 50 2.88 2.31 15.28
N VAL A 51 3.52 1.21 15.69
CA VAL A 51 4.98 1.10 15.70
C VAL A 51 5.38 1.27 14.24
N THR A 52 5.80 2.48 13.89
CA THR A 52 6.09 2.86 12.51
C THR A 52 7.51 2.39 12.24
N GLY A 53 7.64 1.06 12.15
CA GLY A 53 8.92 0.42 11.90
C GLY A 53 9.48 0.80 10.53
N PRO A 54 10.78 0.60 10.31
CA PRO A 54 11.44 0.88 9.03
C PRO A 54 10.95 -0.02 7.89
N ILE A 55 10.31 -1.15 8.22
CA ILE A 55 9.89 -2.18 7.27
C ILE A 55 8.37 -2.18 7.15
N ILE A 56 7.88 -1.94 5.92
CA ILE A 56 6.46 -1.97 5.59
C ILE A 56 6.22 -3.12 4.62
N ILE A 57 5.43 -4.10 5.06
CA ILE A 57 4.96 -5.21 4.22
C ILE A 57 3.57 -4.87 3.71
N ARG A 58 3.41 -4.84 2.39
CA ARG A 58 2.15 -4.57 1.72
C ARG A 58 1.66 -5.83 1.00
N THR A 59 0.47 -6.26 1.38
CA THR A 59 -0.33 -7.31 0.71
C THR A 59 -1.52 -6.66 -0.01
N THR A 60 -2.11 -7.36 -0.97
CA THR A 60 -3.29 -6.88 -1.71
C THR A 60 -4.34 -7.98 -1.69
N THR A 61 -5.57 -7.64 -1.31
CA THR A 61 -6.71 -8.56 -1.28
C THR A 61 -7.85 -8.00 -2.14
N TYR A 62 -8.54 -8.87 -2.88
CA TYR A 62 -9.59 -8.47 -3.82
C TYR A 62 -11.01 -8.80 -3.32
N MET A 63 -11.15 -9.06 -2.02
CA MET A 63 -12.42 -9.24 -1.27
C MET A 63 -13.49 -10.03 -2.05
N GLY A 64 -13.34 -11.36 -2.08
CA GLY A 64 -14.30 -12.28 -2.70
C GLY A 64 -14.03 -12.59 -4.16
N ARG A 65 -13.09 -11.91 -4.82
CA ARG A 65 -12.61 -12.27 -6.17
C ARG A 65 -11.23 -12.91 -6.10
N LYS A 66 -11.05 -14.02 -6.82
CA LYS A 66 -9.72 -14.62 -7.02
C LYS A 66 -8.98 -13.81 -8.09
N HIS A 67 -7.84 -13.23 -7.73
CA HIS A 67 -7.02 -12.45 -8.67
C HIS A 67 -5.59 -12.98 -8.68
N PRO A 68 -4.95 -13.14 -9.86
CA PRO A 68 -3.59 -13.71 -9.95
C PRO A 68 -2.53 -12.90 -9.19
N SER A 69 -2.74 -11.60 -8.98
CA SER A 69 -1.84 -10.73 -8.21
C SER A 69 -2.13 -10.63 -6.71
N GLU A 70 -3.13 -11.35 -6.20
CA GLU A 70 -3.39 -11.47 -4.76
C GLU A 70 -2.20 -12.05 -3.96
N PRO A 71 -1.49 -13.10 -4.42
CA PRO A 71 -0.36 -13.64 -3.67
C PRO A 71 0.87 -12.72 -3.64
N LYS A 72 0.89 -11.63 -4.42
CA LYS A 72 2.02 -10.72 -4.48
C LYS A 72 2.24 -10.00 -3.15
N VAL A 73 3.46 -10.07 -2.66
CA VAL A 73 3.90 -9.34 -1.46
C VAL A 73 5.00 -8.35 -1.82
N VAL A 74 4.90 -7.14 -1.27
CA VAL A 74 5.91 -6.08 -1.45
C VAL A 74 6.42 -5.64 -0.08
N LEU A 75 7.73 -5.73 0.12
CA LEU A 75 8.45 -5.19 1.26
C LEU A 75 9.13 -3.90 0.85
N ASN A 76 8.85 -2.84 1.61
CA ASN A 76 9.49 -1.54 1.49
C ASN A 76 10.29 -1.30 2.77
N VAL A 77 11.56 -0.90 2.61
CA VAL A 77 12.46 -0.60 3.73
C VAL A 77 12.92 0.84 3.60
N ASP A 78 12.56 1.67 4.56
CA ASP A 78 13.01 3.06 4.62
C ASP A 78 14.42 3.12 5.23
N LEU A 79 15.38 3.61 4.45
CA LEU A 79 16.78 3.69 4.85
C LEU A 79 17.11 4.94 5.69
N ASN A 80 16.17 5.88 5.84
CA ASN A 80 16.36 7.05 6.70
C ASN A 80 16.11 6.74 8.19
N SER A 81 15.41 5.64 8.47
CA SER A 81 15.01 5.33 9.84
C SER A 81 16.20 4.84 10.65
N LYS A 82 16.46 5.51 11.78
CA LYS A 82 17.50 5.13 12.76
C LYS A 82 17.23 3.77 13.41
N GLU A 83 15.99 3.28 13.35
CA GLU A 83 15.57 1.99 13.91
C GLU A 83 16.19 0.79 13.20
N LEU A 84 16.77 0.97 12.00
CA LEU A 84 17.53 -0.07 11.32
C LEU A 84 18.82 -0.44 12.06
N GLY A 85 19.38 0.44 12.90
CA GLY A 85 20.58 0.17 13.69
C GLY A 85 21.83 -0.14 12.86
N LEU A 86 21.90 0.39 11.63
CA LEU A 86 23.05 0.24 10.73
C LEU A 86 23.88 1.53 10.72
N ASP A 87 25.19 1.35 10.55
CA ASP A 87 26.15 2.43 10.31
C ASP A 87 25.96 3.03 8.90
N ASP A 88 26.41 4.26 8.67
CA ASP A 88 26.25 4.95 7.39
C ASP A 88 26.98 4.21 6.25
N ASP A 89 28.15 3.63 6.54
CA ASP A 89 28.89 2.76 5.61
C ASP A 89 28.10 1.49 5.27
N SER A 90 27.47 0.87 6.26
CA SER A 90 26.64 -0.33 6.06
C SER A 90 25.39 0.00 5.26
N ILE A 91 24.78 1.18 5.47
CA ILE A 91 23.67 1.66 4.65
C ILE A 91 24.12 1.92 3.21
N HIS A 92 25.31 2.49 3.02
CA HIS A 92 25.91 2.67 1.70
C HIS A 92 26.10 1.33 0.98
N TYR A 93 26.72 0.36 1.66
CA TYR A 93 26.91 -0.98 1.11
C TYR A 93 25.57 -1.67 0.79
N MET A 94 24.57 -1.51 1.65
CA MET A 94 23.23 -2.03 1.42
C MET A 94 22.56 -1.42 0.17
N LYS A 95 22.78 -0.13 -0.11
CA LYS A 95 22.31 0.53 -1.35
C LYS A 95 22.98 -0.07 -2.59
N LEU A 96 24.29 -0.35 -2.52
CA LEU A 96 25.03 -0.99 -3.60
C LEU A 96 24.48 -2.40 -3.90
N LEU A 97 24.29 -3.23 -2.86
CA LEU A 97 23.74 -4.58 -3.01
C LEU A 97 22.31 -4.60 -3.56
N ALA A 98 21.49 -3.61 -3.19
CA ALA A 98 20.12 -3.51 -3.68
C ALA A 98 20.05 -3.14 -5.17
N GLY A 99 21.05 -2.43 -5.69
CA GLY A 99 21.13 -2.01 -7.09
C GLY A 99 19.87 -1.27 -7.54
N GLN A 100 19.22 -1.76 -8.59
CA GLN A 100 18.00 -1.13 -9.15
C GLN A 100 16.78 -1.15 -8.21
N ARG A 101 16.80 -1.98 -7.16
CA ARG A 101 15.71 -2.07 -6.17
C ARG A 101 15.72 -0.92 -5.18
N TYR A 102 16.85 -0.22 -5.05
CA TYR A 102 16.95 1.00 -4.29
C TYR A 102 16.33 2.17 -5.06
N ASP A 103 15.44 2.92 -4.43
CA ASP A 103 14.88 4.15 -4.98
C ASP A 103 15.59 5.38 -4.38
N PRO A 104 16.49 6.05 -5.13
CA PRO A 104 17.21 7.22 -4.61
C PRO A 104 16.30 8.44 -4.41
N VAL A 105 15.09 8.45 -4.99
CA VAL A 105 14.14 9.55 -4.77
C VAL A 105 13.59 9.52 -3.34
N LYS A 106 13.19 8.33 -2.88
CA LYS A 106 12.57 8.13 -1.56
C LYS A 106 13.53 7.60 -0.50
N ASN A 107 14.76 7.27 -0.89
CA ASN A 107 15.74 6.56 -0.08
C ASN A 107 15.18 5.26 0.53
N MET A 108 14.58 4.42 -0.32
CA MET A 108 13.85 3.22 0.10
C MET A 108 14.21 2.02 -0.78
N ILE A 109 14.39 0.84 -0.17
CA ILE A 109 14.59 -0.41 -0.91
C ILE A 109 13.23 -1.09 -1.07
N ARG A 110 12.88 -1.46 -2.31
CA ARG A 110 11.65 -2.19 -2.62
C ARG A 110 11.95 -3.60 -3.14
N ILE A 111 11.45 -4.60 -2.42
CA ILE A 111 11.55 -6.01 -2.82
C ILE A 111 10.14 -6.56 -2.95
N SER A 112 9.83 -7.22 -4.06
CA SER A 112 8.53 -7.87 -4.27
C SER A 112 8.70 -9.30 -4.74
N CYS A 113 7.75 -10.16 -4.35
CA CYS A 113 7.67 -11.54 -4.81
C CYS A 113 6.23 -11.91 -5.15
N GLU A 114 6.09 -12.67 -6.24
CA GLU A 114 4.84 -13.24 -6.77
C GLU A 114 5.13 -14.63 -7.35
N ARG A 115 6.14 -15.32 -6.81
CA ARG A 115 6.62 -16.62 -7.35
C ARG A 115 5.77 -17.78 -6.88
N PHE A 116 5.28 -17.72 -5.64
CA PHE A 116 4.51 -18.76 -5.00
C PHE A 116 3.01 -18.46 -5.09
N THR A 117 2.20 -19.51 -5.01
CA THR A 117 0.73 -19.43 -5.02
C THR A 117 0.18 -18.80 -3.75
N GLU A 118 0.87 -18.98 -2.63
CA GLU A 118 0.46 -18.49 -1.32
C GLU A 118 1.20 -17.20 -0.94
N SER A 119 0.45 -16.20 -0.45
CA SER A 119 1.02 -14.91 -0.03
C SER A 119 1.97 -15.07 1.16
N ALA A 120 1.70 -16.02 2.07
CA ALA A 120 2.58 -16.32 3.19
C ALA A 120 3.97 -16.78 2.74
N GLN A 121 4.05 -17.66 1.74
CA GLN A 121 5.32 -18.14 1.18
C GLN A 121 6.08 -17.01 0.48
N ASN A 122 5.37 -16.16 -0.28
CA ASN A 122 5.96 -14.97 -0.88
C ASN A 122 6.50 -14.00 0.18
N ARG A 123 5.79 -13.82 1.30
CA ARG A 123 6.23 -12.99 2.42
C ARG A 123 7.52 -13.53 3.04
N GLU A 124 7.57 -14.80 3.39
CA GLU A 124 8.78 -15.42 3.98
C GLU A 124 9.97 -15.30 3.04
N TRP A 125 9.78 -15.57 1.75
CA TRP A 125 10.84 -15.41 0.76
C TRP A 125 11.40 -13.98 0.70
N VAL A 126 10.51 -12.98 0.71
CA VAL A 126 10.93 -11.57 0.68
C VAL A 126 11.69 -11.21 1.96
N PHE A 127 11.22 -11.71 3.10
CA PHE A 127 11.85 -11.47 4.39
C PHE A 127 13.22 -12.14 4.51
N ASP A 128 13.37 -13.38 4.05
CA ASP A 128 14.64 -14.08 4.02
C ASP A 128 15.66 -13.41 3.09
N LYS A 129 15.21 -12.87 1.95
CA LYS A 129 16.08 -12.07 1.08
C LYS A 129 16.51 -10.77 1.74
N PHE A 130 15.60 -10.10 2.45
CA PHE A 130 15.94 -8.91 3.21
C PHE A 130 16.93 -9.24 4.35
N ARG A 131 16.70 -10.31 5.12
CA ARG A 131 17.63 -10.77 6.18
C ARG A 131 19.03 -11.02 5.65
N LYS A 132 19.16 -11.69 4.50
CA LYS A 132 20.45 -11.93 3.85
C LYS A 132 21.14 -10.63 3.43
N LEU A 133 20.37 -9.70 2.85
CA LEU A 133 20.89 -8.38 2.47
C LEU A 133 21.31 -7.57 3.70
N TYR A 134 20.57 -7.65 4.80
CA TYR A 134 20.88 -6.99 6.06
C TYR A 134 22.12 -7.60 6.74
N SER A 135 22.24 -8.93 6.78
CA SER A 135 23.42 -9.62 7.33
C SER A 135 24.67 -9.28 6.53
N GLU A 136 24.59 -9.29 5.20
CA GLU A 136 25.70 -8.92 4.33
C GLU A 136 26.13 -7.46 4.58
N ALA A 137 25.16 -6.55 4.69
CA ALA A 137 25.44 -5.14 4.97
C ALA A 137 26.13 -4.90 6.33
N LYS A 138 25.87 -5.75 7.32
CA LYS A 138 26.39 -5.62 8.69
C LYS A 138 27.73 -6.34 8.89
N GLU A 139 27.89 -7.54 8.34
CA GLU A 139 29.03 -8.44 8.58
C GLU A 139 30.00 -8.50 7.39
N GLY A 140 29.68 -7.84 6.28
CA GLY A 140 30.50 -7.79 5.08
C GLY A 140 31.93 -7.37 5.39
N LYS A 141 32.91 -8.15 4.90
CA LYS A 141 34.34 -7.88 5.09
C LYS A 141 34.80 -6.59 4.41
N ASP A 142 34.13 -6.23 3.32
CA ASP A 142 34.38 -5.02 2.55
C ASP A 142 33.13 -4.13 2.57
N LYS A 143 33.31 -2.85 2.88
CA LYS A 143 32.25 -1.83 2.98
C LYS A 143 32.03 -1.07 1.66
N PHE A 144 32.89 -1.30 0.66
CA PHE A 144 32.79 -0.69 -0.69
C PHE A 144 32.57 0.83 -0.65
N THR A 145 33.29 1.53 0.23
CA THR A 145 33.18 3.00 0.39
C THR A 145 33.76 3.76 -0.79
N ASP A 146 34.59 3.11 -1.60
CA ASP A 146 35.20 3.61 -2.82
C ASP A 146 34.24 3.61 -4.04
N ILE A 147 33.20 2.79 -4.02
CA ILE A 147 32.27 2.64 -5.15
C ILE A 147 31.06 3.57 -4.99
N PRO A 148 30.79 4.50 -5.93
CA PRO A 148 29.61 5.34 -5.85
C PRO A 148 28.32 4.57 -6.14
N VAL A 149 27.22 4.93 -5.45
CA VAL A 149 25.89 4.35 -5.69
C VAL A 149 25.39 4.69 -7.09
N ASP A 150 25.07 3.65 -7.86
CA ASP A 150 24.46 3.82 -9.19
C ASP A 150 22.99 4.28 -9.08
N VAL A 151 22.69 5.43 -9.66
CA VAL A 151 21.35 6.04 -9.71
C VAL A 151 20.77 6.14 -11.12
N ARG A 152 21.41 5.53 -12.12
CA ARG A 152 21.03 5.64 -13.54
C ARG A 152 19.61 5.15 -13.80
N HIS A 153 19.18 4.08 -13.13
CA HIS A 153 17.81 3.52 -13.23
C HIS A 153 16.72 4.48 -12.71
N ALA A 154 17.10 5.52 -11.98
CA ALA A 154 16.21 6.50 -11.40
C ALA A 154 16.38 7.90 -11.99
N LYS A 155 17.30 8.11 -12.95
CA LYS A 155 17.66 9.43 -13.48
C LYS A 155 16.45 10.26 -13.91
N HIS A 156 15.57 9.68 -14.74
CA HIS A 156 14.35 10.36 -15.18
C HIS A 156 13.42 10.73 -14.01
N ARG A 157 13.27 9.85 -13.02
CA ARG A 157 12.43 10.13 -11.83
C ARG A 157 13.02 11.25 -10.98
N LEU A 158 14.35 11.29 -10.86
CA LEU A 158 15.07 12.36 -10.16
C LEU A 158 14.91 13.70 -10.90
N GLU A 159 15.07 13.72 -12.21
CA GLU A 159 14.88 14.92 -13.03
C GLU A 159 13.44 15.47 -12.93
N VAL A 160 12.44 14.59 -13.03
CA VAL A 160 11.03 14.98 -12.87
C VAL A 160 10.78 15.53 -11.47
N ARG A 161 11.34 14.92 -10.43
CA ARG A 161 11.22 15.42 -9.05
C ARG A 161 11.82 16.81 -8.91
N ASN A 162 13.02 17.03 -9.44
CA ASN A 162 13.72 18.32 -9.32
C ASN A 162 13.01 19.45 -10.08
N LYS A 163 12.26 19.11 -11.15
CA LYS A 163 11.45 20.06 -11.92
C LYS A 163 10.07 20.34 -11.31
N LYS A 164 9.64 19.63 -10.27
CA LYS A 164 8.32 19.87 -9.65
C LYS A 164 8.34 21.21 -8.90
N VAL A 165 7.69 22.20 -9.50
CA VAL A 165 7.36 23.46 -8.85
C VAL A 165 6.40 23.17 -7.70
N SER A 166 6.74 23.63 -6.51
CA SER A 166 5.90 23.58 -5.31
C SER A 166 5.61 24.99 -4.80
N LEU A 167 4.69 25.13 -3.85
CA LEU A 167 4.47 26.40 -3.15
C LEU A 167 5.74 26.96 -2.49
N ALA A 168 6.72 26.11 -2.15
CA ALA A 168 8.01 26.54 -1.63
C ALA A 168 8.93 27.17 -2.69
N SER A 169 8.74 26.84 -3.96
CA SER A 169 9.42 27.50 -5.08
C SER A 169 8.65 28.72 -5.60
N PHE A 170 7.48 29.02 -5.01
CA PHE A 170 6.74 30.24 -5.34
C PHE A 170 7.48 31.44 -4.72
N PRO A 171 7.84 32.46 -5.51
CA PRO A 171 8.54 33.64 -5.01
C PRO A 171 7.81 34.25 -3.82
N GLU A 172 8.54 34.49 -2.73
CA GLU A 172 7.94 35.07 -1.52
C GLU A 172 7.40 36.47 -1.78
N GLU A 173 8.05 37.22 -2.67
CA GLU A 173 7.64 38.55 -3.14
C GLU A 173 6.24 38.56 -3.78
N TRP A 174 5.73 37.40 -4.23
CA TRP A 174 4.43 37.27 -4.87
C TRP A 174 3.32 36.78 -3.92
N LYS A 175 3.65 36.51 -2.65
CA LYS A 175 2.67 36.16 -1.63
C LYS A 175 1.97 37.46 -1.20
N GLN A 176 0.76 37.71 -1.70
CA GLN A 176 -0.09 38.81 -1.25
C GLN A 176 -0.71 38.52 0.11
#